data_AF-A0A7S3D6X9-F1
#
_entry.id   AF-A0A7S3D6X9-F1
#
_cell.length_a   1.000
_cell.length_b   1.000
_cell.length_c   1.000
_cell.angle_alpha   90.00
_cell.angle_beta   90.00
_cell.angle_gamma   90.00
#
_symmetry.space_group_name_H-M   'P 1'
#
loop_
_entity.id
_entity.type
_entity.pdbx_description
1 polymer ?
#
loop_
_entity_poly.entity_id
_entity_poly.type
_entity_poly.pdbx_seq_one_letter_code
_entity_poly.pdbx_strand_id
1 'polypeptide(L)'
;RFHLSRTPIPISRCTARNSFPMKFYPPAAVGAVVLTQMALFYFNAGGTSLALPSFLVWVGLVLLLLCGIAFFHATRCFAVHDTTIFPDGRPSALIRKGPFLLSRNPIYLILAVAMTGTALISQCALSFLLPPAFVVWVDRRWIVIEEENLKKEFGKEYEDYCKKVRRWI
;
A
#
# COMPACT_ATOMS: atom_id res chain seq x y z
N ARG A 1 -28.53 2.87 34.79
CA ARG A 1 -28.18 4.22 34.31
C ARG A 1 -26.65 4.35 34.38
N PHE A 2 -25.94 3.84 33.36
CA PHE A 2 -24.46 3.82 33.33
C PHE A 2 -23.95 5.14 32.76
N HIS A 3 -23.26 5.92 33.60
CA HIS A 3 -22.59 7.17 33.21
C HIS A 3 -21.23 6.83 32.60
N LEU A 4 -21.10 7.00 31.28
CA LEU A 4 -19.82 6.99 30.58
C LEU A 4 -19.13 8.34 30.81
N SER A 5 -18.13 8.37 31.69
CA SER A 5 -17.24 9.52 31.86
C SER A 5 -16.34 9.67 30.61
N ARG A 6 -16.81 10.43 29.62
CA ARG A 6 -15.97 10.92 28.52
C ARG A 6 -15.09 12.04 29.08
N THR A 7 -13.89 11.72 29.53
CA THR A 7 -12.85 12.72 29.74
C THR A 7 -12.34 13.18 28.36
N PRO A 8 -12.51 14.45 27.97
CA PRO A 8 -11.96 14.94 26.72
C PRO A 8 -10.44 14.98 26.82
N ILE A 9 -9.77 14.33 25.86
CA ILE A 9 -8.31 14.39 25.69
C ILE A 9 -7.95 15.86 25.39
N PRO A 10 -7.00 16.47 26.11
CA PRO A 10 -6.66 17.87 25.91
C PRO A 10 -5.99 18.08 24.54
N ILE A 11 -6.63 18.91 23.71
CA ILE A 11 -6.14 19.37 22.40
C ILE A 11 -5.07 20.45 22.62
N SER A 12 -3.94 20.08 23.21
CA SER A 12 -2.85 21.03 23.45
C SER A 12 -1.50 20.43 23.09
N ARG A 13 -1.16 20.53 21.79
CA ARG A 13 0.20 20.72 21.24
C ARG A 13 0.12 20.76 19.71
N CYS A 14 -0.38 21.88 19.20
CA CYS A 14 -0.19 22.30 17.83
C CYS A 14 1.20 22.97 17.75
N THR A 15 2.27 22.18 17.68
CA THR A 15 3.63 22.71 17.52
C THR A 15 4.45 21.86 16.56
N ALA A 16 5.10 22.58 15.64
CA ALA A 16 6.13 22.16 14.68
C ALA A 16 5.68 21.19 13.56
N ARG A 17 5.11 21.80 12.52
CA ARG A 17 4.88 21.26 11.19
C ARG A 17 6.24 20.97 10.52
N ASN A 18 6.68 19.72 10.52
CA ASN A 18 7.63 19.24 9.52
C ASN A 18 6.83 18.83 8.28
N SER A 19 6.54 19.80 7.43
CA SER A 19 6.03 19.55 6.08
C SER A 19 7.11 18.76 5.32
N PHE A 20 6.92 17.45 5.19
CA PHE A 20 7.77 16.62 4.35
C PHE A 20 7.59 17.06 2.88
N PRO A 21 8.66 17.48 2.17
CA PRO A 21 8.57 17.84 0.78
C PRO A 21 8.70 16.57 -0.06
N MET A 22 7.73 15.66 0.00
CA MET A 22 7.73 14.47 -0.85
C MET A 22 6.52 14.52 -1.78
N LYS A 23 6.68 15.28 -2.88
CA LYS A 23 5.68 15.48 -3.95
C LYS A 23 5.24 14.19 -4.68
N PHE A 24 5.76 13.01 -4.33
CA PHE A 24 5.59 11.79 -5.13
C PHE A 24 4.87 10.66 -4.40
N TYR A 25 3.54 10.66 -4.49
CA TYR A 25 2.65 9.73 -3.78
C TYR A 25 2.76 8.29 -4.34
N PRO A 26 2.86 7.23 -3.51
CA PRO A 26 3.03 5.85 -3.98
C PRO A 26 1.92 5.36 -4.93
N PRO A 27 0.62 5.64 -4.71
CA PRO A 27 -0.43 5.39 -5.70
C PRO A 27 -0.20 6.06 -7.06
N ALA A 28 0.34 7.28 -7.10
CA ALA A 28 0.68 7.95 -8.36
C ALA A 28 1.85 7.26 -9.06
N ALA A 29 2.83 6.78 -8.29
CA ALA A 29 3.93 5.95 -8.81
C ALA A 29 3.40 4.67 -9.47
N VAL A 30 2.42 4.00 -8.86
CA VAL A 30 1.78 2.81 -9.43
C VAL A 30 1.08 3.14 -10.75
N GLY A 31 0.34 4.25 -10.82
CA GLY A 31 -0.26 4.72 -12.06
C GLY A 31 0.77 4.90 -13.18
N ALA A 32 1.90 5.55 -12.89
CA ALA A 32 2.99 5.72 -13.84
C ALA A 32 3.61 4.38 -14.29
N VAL A 33 3.77 3.42 -13.37
CA VAL A 33 4.28 2.10 -13.71
C VAL A 33 3.29 1.32 -14.57
N VAL A 34 2.00 1.34 -14.26
CA VAL A 34 0.97 0.66 -15.07
C VAL A 34 0.93 1.26 -16.47
N LEU A 35 0.99 2.59 -16.61
CA LEU A 35 1.10 3.25 -17.91
C LEU A 35 2.37 2.84 -18.66
N THR A 36 3.49 2.70 -17.95
CA THR A 36 4.75 2.20 -18.53
C THR A 36 4.61 0.76 -19.00
N GLN A 37 3.95 -0.13 -18.24
CA GLN A 37 3.69 -1.52 -18.62
C GLN A 37 2.75 -1.61 -19.83
N MET A 38 1.72 -0.75 -19.90
CA MET A 38 0.85 -0.64 -21.07
C MET A 38 1.60 -0.14 -22.29
N ALA A 39 2.41 0.92 -22.15
CA ALA A 39 3.27 1.42 -23.22
C ALA A 39 4.23 0.33 -23.70
N LEU A 40 4.89 -0.38 -22.78
CA LEU A 40 5.72 -1.53 -23.12
C LEU A 40 4.91 -2.58 -23.88
N PHE A 41 3.70 -2.93 -23.47
CA PHE A 41 2.84 -3.84 -24.22
C PHE A 41 2.56 -3.36 -25.65
N TYR A 42 2.17 -2.09 -25.83
CA TYR A 42 1.88 -1.51 -27.14
C TYR A 42 3.12 -1.45 -28.06
N PHE A 43 4.27 -1.02 -27.54
CA PHE A 43 5.51 -0.92 -28.32
C PHE A 43 6.19 -2.28 -28.53
N ASN A 44 5.99 -3.23 -27.61
CA ASN A 44 6.55 -4.58 -27.66
C ASN A 44 5.71 -5.57 -28.49
N ALA A 45 4.62 -5.12 -29.11
CA ALA A 45 3.88 -5.90 -30.10
C ALA A 45 4.75 -6.36 -31.30
N GLY A 46 6.02 -5.92 -31.38
CA GLY A 46 6.95 -6.21 -32.47
C GLY A 46 8.21 -7.05 -32.17
N GLY A 47 8.49 -7.60 -30.97
CA GLY A 47 9.67 -8.50 -30.88
C GLY A 47 10.28 -8.97 -29.55
N THR A 48 9.80 -8.56 -28.37
CA THR A 48 10.26 -9.12 -27.07
C THR A 48 9.09 -9.61 -26.21
N SER A 49 8.00 -10.06 -26.86
CA SER A 49 6.93 -10.76 -26.19
C SER A 49 7.48 -12.09 -25.67
N LEU A 50 7.42 -12.26 -24.36
CA LEU A 50 7.58 -13.57 -23.78
C LEU A 50 6.32 -14.33 -24.22
N ALA A 51 6.47 -15.42 -25.00
CA ALA A 51 5.37 -16.25 -25.47
C ALA A 51 4.76 -17.05 -24.30
N LEU A 52 4.28 -16.33 -23.31
CA LEU A 52 3.64 -16.85 -22.13
C LEU A 52 2.28 -17.44 -22.53
N PRO A 53 1.82 -18.50 -21.84
CA PRO A 53 0.51 -19.05 -22.11
C PRO A 53 -0.61 -18.01 -21.97
N SER A 54 -1.56 -18.01 -22.90
CA SER A 54 -2.69 -17.08 -22.91
C SER A 54 -3.54 -17.12 -21.64
N PHE A 55 -3.55 -18.24 -20.91
CA PHE A 55 -4.26 -18.33 -19.63
C PHE A 55 -3.70 -17.37 -18.56
N LEU A 56 -2.43 -16.97 -18.64
CA LEU A 56 -1.82 -16.03 -17.68
C LEU A 56 -2.40 -14.62 -17.78
N VAL A 57 -2.92 -14.23 -18.94
CA VAL A 57 -3.65 -12.97 -19.09
C VAL A 57 -4.92 -12.99 -18.23
N TRP A 58 -5.66 -14.10 -18.24
CA TRP A 58 -6.84 -14.29 -17.38
C TRP A 58 -6.48 -14.29 -15.91
N VAL A 59 -5.37 -14.93 -15.53
CA VAL A 59 -4.85 -14.87 -14.15
C VAL A 59 -4.55 -13.42 -13.75
N GLY A 60 -3.90 -12.65 -14.62
CA GLY A 60 -3.64 -11.23 -14.38
C GLY A 60 -4.91 -10.39 -14.18
N LEU A 61 -5.94 -10.64 -14.99
CA LEU A 61 -7.25 -9.97 -14.87
C LEU A 61 -7.96 -10.33 -13.56
N VAL A 62 -7.96 -11.60 -13.18
CA VAL A 62 -8.52 -12.06 -11.90
C VAL A 62 -7.77 -11.43 -10.73
N LEU A 63 -6.44 -11.36 -10.78
CA LEU A 63 -5.64 -10.69 -9.75
C LEU A 63 -6.00 -9.22 -9.63
N LEU A 64 -6.18 -8.50 -10.74
CA LEU A 64 -6.60 -7.09 -10.71
C LEU A 64 -7.99 -6.91 -10.10
N LEU A 65 -8.94 -7.78 -10.43
CA LEU A 65 -10.27 -7.76 -9.84
C LEU A 65 -10.21 -7.95 -8.32
N LEU A 66 -9.46 -8.96 -7.86
CA LEU A 66 -9.26 -9.25 -6.44
C LEU A 66 -8.57 -8.08 -5.72
N CYS A 67 -7.56 -7.47 -6.34
CA CYS A 67 -6.90 -6.28 -5.81
C CYS A 67 -7.85 -5.09 -5.71
N GLY A 68 -8.72 -4.87 -6.69
CA GLY A 68 -9.75 -3.82 -6.64
C GLY A 68 -10.70 -4.01 -5.47
N ILE A 69 -11.18 -5.25 -5.25
CA ILE A 69 -12.02 -5.59 -4.11
C ILE A 69 -11.27 -5.38 -2.79
N ALA A 70 -10.04 -5.88 -2.68
CA ALA A 70 -9.22 -5.74 -1.48
C ALA A 70 -8.91 -4.26 -1.17
N PHE A 71 -8.61 -3.45 -2.18
CA PHE A 71 -8.36 -2.02 -2.05
C PHE A 71 -9.62 -1.28 -1.58
N PHE A 72 -10.80 -1.64 -2.09
CA PHE A 72 -12.06 -1.10 -1.64
C PHE A 72 -12.36 -1.45 -0.17
N HIS A 73 -12.08 -2.69 0.25
CA HIS A 73 -12.20 -3.09 1.66
C HIS A 73 -11.19 -2.36 2.55
N ALA A 74 -9.94 -2.21 2.10
CA ALA A 74 -8.90 -1.49 2.84
C ALA A 74 -9.28 -0.02 3.03
N THR A 75 -9.68 0.69 1.96
CA THR A 75 -10.10 2.10 2.03
C THR A 75 -11.32 2.29 2.91
N ARG A 76 -12.29 1.35 2.90
CA ARG A 76 -13.41 1.35 3.86
C ARG A 76 -12.94 1.17 5.31
N CYS A 77 -11.96 0.32 5.58
CA CYS A 77 -11.40 0.21 6.92
C CYS A 77 -10.75 1.52 7.38
N PHE A 78 -10.01 2.21 6.52
CA PHE A 78 -9.43 3.53 6.84
C PHE A 78 -10.51 4.60 7.04
N ALA A 79 -11.53 4.64 6.18
CA ALA A 79 -12.65 5.58 6.28
C ALA A 79 -13.49 5.39 7.56
N VAL A 80 -13.61 4.16 8.05
CA VAL A 80 -14.35 3.85 9.29
C VAL A 80 -13.53 4.19 10.56
N HIS A 81 -12.21 4.34 10.46
CA HIS A 81 -11.34 4.61 11.62
C HIS A 81 -10.81 6.05 11.68
N ASP A 82 -11.33 6.99 10.86
CA ASP A 82 -10.87 8.40 10.79
C ASP A 82 -9.33 8.52 10.76
N THR A 83 -8.70 7.57 10.08
CA THR A 83 -7.25 7.55 9.88
C THR A 83 -7.01 8.10 8.50
N THR A 84 -6.34 9.25 8.45
CA THR A 84 -5.95 9.88 7.20
C THR A 84 -5.12 8.87 6.41
N ILE A 85 -5.55 8.59 5.17
CA ILE A 85 -4.77 7.84 4.18
C ILE A 85 -3.46 8.59 3.85
N PHE A 86 -3.36 9.84 4.29
CA PHE A 86 -2.23 10.73 4.10
C PHE A 86 -1.10 10.47 5.11
N PRO A 87 0.13 10.23 4.63
CA PRO A 87 1.38 10.17 5.42
C PRO A 87 1.66 11.43 6.25
N ASP A 88 0.89 12.49 6.03
CA ASP A 88 1.04 13.82 6.62
C ASP A 88 0.23 13.99 7.92
N GLY A 89 -0.57 12.99 8.31
CA GLY A 89 -1.36 12.99 9.54
C GLY A 89 -0.68 12.22 10.68
N ARG A 90 -0.95 12.62 11.94
CA ARG A 90 -0.68 11.72 13.06
C ARG A 90 -1.59 10.49 12.91
N PRO A 91 -1.05 9.26 12.98
CA PRO A 91 -1.89 8.08 12.91
C PRO A 91 -2.83 8.10 14.12
N SER A 92 -4.13 8.30 13.86
CA SER A 92 -5.14 8.49 14.91
C SER A 92 -5.53 7.19 15.63
N ALA A 93 -5.28 6.04 14.99
CA ALA A 93 -5.51 4.72 15.57
C ALA A 93 -4.59 3.65 14.96
N LEU A 94 -4.15 2.70 15.79
CA LEU A 94 -3.47 1.49 15.32
C LEU A 94 -4.51 0.43 14.91
N ILE A 95 -4.76 0.31 13.61
CA ILE A 95 -5.74 -0.66 13.07
C ILE A 95 -5.14 -2.08 13.13
N ARG A 96 -5.80 -2.99 13.86
CA ARG A 96 -5.39 -4.40 14.02
C ARG A 96 -6.46 -5.40 13.52
N LYS A 97 -7.25 -5.00 12.52
CA LYS A 97 -8.37 -5.80 12.00
C LYS A 97 -8.33 -5.91 10.49
N GLY A 98 -8.92 -6.97 9.96
CA GLY A 98 -9.04 -7.20 8.52
C GLY A 98 -7.67 -7.35 7.84
N PRO A 99 -7.38 -6.63 6.74
CA PRO A 99 -6.16 -6.83 5.95
C PRO A 99 -4.87 -6.51 6.71
N PHE A 100 -4.94 -5.73 7.79
CA PHE A 100 -3.81 -5.45 8.69
C PHE A 100 -3.36 -6.66 9.52
N LEU A 101 -4.12 -7.75 9.54
CA LEU A 101 -3.67 -9.01 10.16
C LEU A 101 -2.69 -9.79 9.26
N LEU A 102 -2.73 -9.55 7.95
CA LEU A 102 -1.90 -10.26 6.97
C LEU A 102 -0.55 -9.57 6.77
N SER A 103 -0.56 -8.24 6.73
CA SER A 103 0.63 -7.41 6.55
C SER A 103 0.44 -6.10 7.31
N ARG A 104 1.53 -5.55 7.85
CA ARG A 104 1.51 -4.20 8.44
C ARG A 104 1.19 -3.12 7.39
N ASN A 105 1.42 -3.43 6.12
CA ASN A 105 1.38 -2.52 4.99
C ASN A 105 0.46 -3.05 3.86
N PRO A 106 -0.83 -3.31 4.14
CA PRO A 106 -1.69 -4.04 3.20
C PRO A 106 -1.97 -3.28 1.90
N ILE A 107 -2.00 -1.94 1.94
CA ILE A 107 -2.19 -1.13 0.72
C ILE A 107 -1.03 -1.34 -0.26
N TYR A 108 0.21 -1.22 0.22
CA TYR A 108 1.39 -1.38 -0.64
C TYR A 108 1.50 -2.81 -1.19
N LEU A 109 1.08 -3.81 -0.41
CA LEU A 109 0.98 -5.18 -0.86
C LEU A 109 -0.05 -5.35 -2.00
N ILE A 110 -1.27 -4.82 -1.85
CA ILE A 110 -2.30 -4.87 -2.88
C ILE A 110 -1.80 -4.20 -4.17
N LEU A 111 -1.10 -3.07 -4.05
CA LEU A 111 -0.51 -2.38 -5.19
C LEU A 111 0.57 -3.22 -5.88
N ALA A 112 1.48 -3.85 -5.13
CA ALA A 112 2.52 -4.73 -5.70
C ALA A 112 1.91 -5.95 -6.43
N VAL A 113 0.84 -6.53 -5.89
CA VAL A 113 0.11 -7.64 -6.54
C VAL A 113 -0.59 -7.15 -7.80
N ALA A 114 -1.22 -5.97 -7.78
CA ALA A 114 -1.84 -5.38 -8.96
C ALA A 114 -0.82 -5.15 -10.09
N MET A 115 0.37 -4.63 -9.76
CA MET A 115 1.47 -4.43 -10.71
C MET A 115 2.01 -5.74 -11.31
N THR A 116 1.92 -6.84 -10.55
CA THR A 116 2.25 -8.18 -11.03
C THR A 116 1.17 -8.70 -11.99
N GLY A 117 -0.11 -8.43 -11.69
CA GLY A 117 -1.23 -8.73 -12.58
C GLY A 117 -1.12 -8.00 -13.93
N THR A 118 -0.76 -6.71 -13.94
CA THR A 118 -0.52 -5.97 -15.18
C THR A 118 0.72 -6.44 -15.93
N ALA A 119 1.77 -6.88 -15.25
CA ALA A 119 2.94 -7.50 -15.88
C ALA A 119 2.59 -8.83 -16.58
N LEU A 120 1.68 -9.63 -15.99
CA LEU A 120 1.15 -10.83 -16.63
C LEU A 120 0.36 -10.48 -17.89
N ILE A 121 -0.47 -9.44 -17.86
CA ILE A 121 -1.26 -8.99 -19.02
C ILE A 121 -0.35 -8.45 -20.13
N SER A 122 0.73 -7.72 -19.79
CA SER A 122 1.64 -7.13 -20.77
C SER A 122 2.54 -8.15 -21.48
N GLN A 123 2.61 -9.40 -20.99
CA GLN A 123 3.39 -10.50 -21.60
C GLN A 123 4.85 -10.09 -21.91
N CYS A 124 5.41 -9.18 -21.11
CA CYS A 124 6.69 -8.54 -21.34
C CYS A 124 7.62 -8.78 -20.16
N ALA A 125 8.79 -9.39 -20.40
CA ALA A 125 9.76 -9.69 -19.33
C ALA A 125 10.18 -8.43 -18.54
N LEU A 126 10.36 -7.29 -19.22
CA LEU A 126 10.71 -6.03 -18.58
C LEU A 126 9.62 -5.55 -17.60
N SER A 127 8.37 -5.91 -17.84
CA SER A 127 7.26 -5.53 -16.94
C SER A 127 7.33 -6.24 -15.60
N PHE A 128 7.97 -7.41 -15.51
CA PHE A 128 8.15 -8.16 -14.26
C PHE A 128 9.26 -7.58 -13.37
N LEU A 129 10.13 -6.72 -13.90
CA LEU A 129 11.13 -6.02 -13.08
C LEU A 129 10.54 -4.87 -12.26
N LEU A 130 9.39 -4.34 -12.69
CA LEU A 130 8.79 -3.16 -12.08
C LEU A 130 8.11 -3.44 -10.71
N PRO A 131 7.37 -4.55 -10.49
CA PRO A 131 6.84 -4.90 -9.17
C PRO A 131 7.90 -5.02 -8.07
N PRO A 132 8.99 -5.81 -8.21
CA PRO A 132 10.01 -5.90 -7.16
C PRO A 132 10.76 -4.57 -6.97
N ALA A 133 11.00 -3.80 -8.05
CA ALA A 133 11.58 -2.46 -7.93
C ALA A 133 10.68 -1.52 -7.10
N PHE A 134 9.37 -1.56 -7.30
CA PHE A 134 8.41 -0.82 -6.50
C PHE A 134 8.41 -1.25 -5.04
N VAL A 135 8.43 -2.55 -4.75
CA VAL A 135 8.50 -3.10 -3.38
C VAL A 135 9.74 -2.56 -2.65
N VAL A 136 10.92 -2.62 -3.28
CA VAL A 136 12.16 -2.11 -2.68
C VAL A 136 12.11 -0.59 -2.49
N TRP A 137 11.57 0.14 -3.47
CA TRP A 137 11.46 1.59 -3.40
C TRP A 137 10.52 2.04 -2.28
N VAL A 138 9.32 1.45 -2.20
CA VAL A 138 8.31 1.82 -1.20
C VAL A 138 8.71 1.38 0.20
N ASP A 139 9.37 0.23 0.34
CA ASP A 139 9.90 -0.24 1.63
C ASP A 139 10.88 0.77 2.22
N ARG A 140 11.88 1.19 1.42
CA ARG A 140 12.94 2.10 1.88
C ARG A 140 12.50 3.55 2.04
N ARG A 141 11.58 4.02 1.20
CA ARG A 141 11.21 5.45 1.16
C ARG A 141 9.98 5.81 1.96
N TRP A 142 9.04 4.89 2.11
CA TRP A 142 7.74 5.17 2.71
C TRP A 142 7.50 4.31 3.94
N ILE A 143 7.59 2.98 3.82
CA ILE A 143 7.24 2.06 4.91
C ILE A 143 8.12 2.32 6.14
N VAL A 144 9.44 2.45 5.98
CA VAL A 144 10.33 2.73 7.13
C VAL A 144 9.92 3.99 7.89
N ILE A 145 9.60 5.08 7.18
CA ILE A 145 9.21 6.36 7.80
C ILE A 145 7.84 6.21 8.50
N GLU A 146 6.90 5.53 7.85
CA GLU A 146 5.56 5.26 8.39
C GLU A 146 5.64 4.41 9.67
N GLU A 147 6.43 3.34 9.65
CA GLU A 147 6.66 2.47 10.82
C GLU A 147 7.38 3.21 11.97
N GLU A 148 8.34 4.09 11.66
CA GLU A 148 8.98 4.94 12.67
C GLU A 148 8.00 5.92 13.32
N ASN A 149 7.10 6.51 12.53
CA ASN A 149 6.07 7.41 13.05
C ASN A 149 5.06 6.64 13.92
N LEU A 150 4.64 5.45 13.50
CA LEU A 150 3.79 4.56 14.30
C LEU A 150 4.49 4.15 15.60
N LYS A 151 5.79 3.87 15.55
CA LYS A 151 6.58 3.56 16.75
C LYS A 151 6.67 4.76 17.71
N LYS A 152 6.86 5.98 17.18
CA LYS A 152 6.90 7.21 17.99
C LYS A 152 5.56 7.51 18.67
N GLU A 153 4.44 7.28 17.98
CA GLU A 153 3.11 7.60 18.51
C GLU A 153 2.58 6.52 19.47
N PHE A 154 2.75 5.23 19.14
CA PHE A 154 2.14 4.10 19.89
C PHE A 154 3.12 3.28 20.73
N GLY A 155 4.44 3.48 20.58
CA GLY A 155 5.48 2.83 21.39
C GLY A 155 5.32 1.32 21.50
N LYS A 156 5.15 0.82 22.73
CA LYS A 156 5.06 -0.61 23.06
C LYS A 156 3.91 -1.33 22.36
N GLU A 157 2.78 -0.66 22.16
CA GLU A 157 1.64 -1.24 21.44
C GLU A 157 1.97 -1.56 19.99
N TYR A 158 2.78 -0.73 19.34
CA TYR A 158 3.24 -0.99 17.99
C TYR A 158 4.29 -2.10 17.95
N GLU A 159 5.19 -2.16 18.93
CA GLU A 159 6.19 -3.24 19.04
C GLU A 159 5.53 -4.62 19.21
N ASP A 160 4.50 -4.73 20.06
CA ASP A 160 3.77 -5.98 20.25
C ASP A 160 2.95 -6.39 19.02
N TYR A 161 2.51 -5.42 18.23
CA TYR A 161 1.88 -5.67 16.93
C TYR A 161 2.89 -6.19 15.90
N CYS A 162 4.10 -5.62 15.85
CA CYS A 162 5.18 -6.05 14.94
C CYS A 162 5.63 -7.50 15.19
N LYS A 163 5.51 -7.99 16.43
CA LYS A 163 5.78 -9.40 16.76
C LYS A 163 4.76 -10.38 16.17
N LYS A 164 3.53 -9.91 15.90
CA LYS A 164 2.42 -10.73 15.41
C LYS A 164 2.24 -10.65 13.90
N VAL A 165 2.59 -9.51 13.30
CA VAL A 165 2.35 -9.23 11.89
C VAL A 165 3.64 -8.81 11.21
N ARG A 166 4.00 -9.51 10.13
CA ARG A 166 5.20 -9.21 9.34
C ARG A 166 5.03 -7.93 8.51
N ARG A 167 6.15 -7.37 8.06
CA ARG A 167 6.13 -6.16 7.21
C ARG A 167 5.46 -6.41 5.86
N TRP A 168 5.81 -7.55 5.28
CA TRP A 168 5.26 -8.18 4.08
C TRP A 168 4.87 -9.62 4.46
N ILE A 169 3.96 -10.28 3.74
CA ILE A 169 3.46 -11.64 4.04
C ILE A 169 4.60 -12.62 4.33
#